data_AF-A0A413RKL4-F1
#
_entry.id   AF-A0A413RKL4-F1
#
_cell.length_a   1.000
_cell.length_b   1.000
_cell.length_c   1.000
_cell.angle_alpha   90.00
_cell.angle_beta   90.00
_cell.angle_gamma   90.00
#
_symmetry.space_group_name_H-M   'P 1'
#
loop_
_entity.id
_entity.type
_entity.pdbx_description
1 polymer ?
#
loop_
_entity_poly.entity_id
_entity_poly.type
_entity_poly.pdbx_seq_one_letter_code
_entity_poly.pdbx_strand_id
1 'polypeptide(L)'
;MARMTQPPPYPGPAYPPPMYVQRRPATGAIAWWLGLLVLILIPIISNIVATVAVMVYRSSVRQTLTPLGHEVARRAANWRLSLLLYSVLLFGTHILLLFTLADGEGSTTFFPIGIAITVLFLVSVYGLVLTVVSGLRANQGRLTPAIGAIPFIRRTVSYAPAHG
;
A
#
# COMPACT_ATOMS: atom_id res chain seq x y z
N MET A 1 -31.42 -30.55 -67.60
CA MET A 1 -30.66 -30.34 -66.35
C MET A 1 -31.38 -29.28 -65.52
N ALA A 2 -32.12 -29.69 -64.49
CA ALA A 2 -32.91 -28.77 -63.67
C ALA A 2 -32.01 -28.10 -62.61
N ARG A 3 -31.95 -26.76 -62.60
CA ARG A 3 -31.27 -25.98 -61.55
C ARG A 3 -32.08 -26.10 -60.27
N MET A 4 -31.52 -26.76 -59.25
CA MET A 4 -32.04 -26.70 -57.89
C MET A 4 -31.84 -25.27 -57.36
N THR A 5 -32.93 -24.57 -57.09
CA THR A 5 -32.92 -23.30 -56.36
C THR A 5 -32.68 -23.58 -54.89
N GLN A 6 -31.54 -23.12 -54.36
CA GLN A 6 -31.22 -23.21 -52.95
C GLN A 6 -32.13 -22.23 -52.17
N PRO A 7 -32.80 -22.66 -51.08
CA PRO A 7 -33.65 -21.77 -50.28
C PRO A 7 -32.82 -20.72 -49.52
N PRO A 8 -33.39 -19.54 -49.23
CA PRO A 8 -32.67 -18.44 -48.58
C PRO A 8 -32.22 -18.82 -47.16
N PRO A 9 -31.04 -18.35 -46.69
CA PRO A 9 -30.56 -18.64 -45.34
C PRO A 9 -31.49 -18.01 -44.31
N TYR A 10 -31.92 -18.81 -43.33
CA TYR A 10 -32.73 -18.33 -42.21
C TYR A 10 -31.90 -17.35 -41.35
N PRO A 11 -32.43 -16.19 -40.92
CA PRO A 11 -31.74 -15.31 -39.99
C PRO A 11 -31.58 -16.02 -38.64
N GLY A 12 -30.34 -16.32 -38.26
CA GLY A 12 -30.05 -16.89 -36.95
C GLY A 12 -30.27 -15.88 -35.82
N PRO A 13 -30.49 -16.34 -34.57
CA PRO A 13 -30.64 -15.46 -33.42
C PRO A 13 -29.44 -14.51 -33.26
N ALA A 14 -29.69 -13.20 -33.26
CA ALA A 14 -28.67 -12.21 -32.96
C ALA A 14 -28.30 -12.32 -31.47
N TYR A 15 -27.13 -12.88 -31.18
CA TYR A 15 -26.58 -12.86 -29.83
C TYR A 15 -26.28 -11.40 -29.44
N PRO A 16 -26.78 -10.90 -28.29
CA PRO A 16 -26.39 -9.59 -27.82
C PRO A 16 -24.88 -9.54 -27.59
N PRO A 17 -24.20 -8.45 -27.98
CA PRO A 17 -22.77 -8.33 -27.79
C PRO A 17 -22.41 -8.45 -26.30
N PRO A 18 -21.33 -9.16 -25.94
CA PRO A 18 -20.92 -9.29 -24.55
C PRO A 18 -20.71 -7.89 -23.95
N MET A 19 -21.46 -7.59 -22.90
CA MET A 19 -21.25 -6.38 -22.12
C MET A 19 -19.91 -6.51 -21.41
N TYR A 20 -18.87 -5.89 -21.97
CA TYR A 20 -17.60 -5.73 -21.30
C TYR A 20 -17.83 -4.85 -20.07
N VAL A 21 -17.99 -5.47 -18.90
CA VAL A 21 -17.93 -4.74 -17.63
C VAL A 21 -16.56 -4.10 -17.57
N GLN A 22 -16.52 -2.78 -17.78
CA GLN A 22 -15.27 -2.03 -17.80
C GLN A 22 -14.71 -2.04 -16.37
N ARG A 23 -13.85 -3.04 -16.10
CA ARG A 23 -13.20 -3.23 -14.81
C ARG A 23 -12.38 -1.98 -14.54
N ARG A 24 -12.85 -1.14 -13.61
CA ARG A 24 -12.18 0.10 -13.21
C ARG A 24 -10.70 -0.23 -13.00
N PRO A 25 -9.76 0.45 -13.68
CA PRO A 25 -8.36 0.08 -13.60
C PRO A 25 -7.91 0.07 -12.14
N ALA A 26 -7.25 -1.00 -11.69
CA ALA A 26 -6.78 -1.09 -10.32
C ALA A 26 -5.72 0.01 -10.09
N THR A 27 -6.12 1.08 -9.40
CA THR A 27 -5.31 2.27 -9.13
C THR A 27 -4.26 2.06 -8.04
N GLY A 28 -4.28 0.90 -7.36
CA GLY A 28 -3.41 0.60 -6.22
C GLY A 28 -3.87 1.25 -4.90
N ALA A 29 -5.03 1.90 -4.86
CA ALA A 29 -5.54 2.58 -3.67
C ALA A 29 -5.79 1.65 -2.46
N ILE A 30 -6.13 0.38 -2.71
CA ILE A 30 -6.31 -0.64 -1.66
C ILE A 30 -5.02 -0.81 -0.83
N ALA A 31 -3.84 -0.63 -1.42
CA ALA A 31 -2.58 -0.68 -0.67
C ALA A 31 -2.49 0.43 0.39
N TRP A 32 -3.14 1.58 0.17
CA TRP A 32 -3.24 2.63 1.18
C TRP A 32 -4.32 2.29 2.21
N TRP A 33 -5.49 1.80 1.80
CA TRP A 33 -6.55 1.42 2.74
C TRP A 33 -6.14 0.31 3.71
N LEU A 34 -5.34 -0.66 3.26
CA LEU A 34 -4.73 -1.67 4.13
C LEU A 34 -3.80 -1.06 5.20
N GLY A 35 -3.26 0.13 4.95
CA GLY A 35 -2.52 0.89 5.94
C GLY A 35 -3.35 1.36 7.14
N LEU A 36 -4.69 1.38 7.04
CA LEU A 36 -5.58 1.70 8.16
C LEU A 36 -5.64 0.62 9.23
N LEU A 37 -5.12 -0.58 8.95
CA LEU A 37 -4.98 -1.64 9.97
C LEU A 37 -4.15 -1.18 11.17
N VAL A 38 -3.35 -0.10 11.03
CA VAL A 38 -2.65 0.58 12.14
C VAL A 38 -3.60 1.10 13.24
N LEU A 39 -4.89 1.29 12.94
CA LEU A 39 -5.90 1.78 13.89
C LEU A 39 -6.32 0.75 14.95
N ILE A 40 -5.80 -0.49 14.91
CA ILE A 40 -6.09 -1.51 15.93
C ILE A 40 -5.38 -1.19 17.28
N LEU A 41 -4.75 -0.02 17.40
CA LEU A 41 -4.16 0.59 18.61
C LEU A 41 -3.09 -0.22 19.35
N ILE A 42 -2.70 -1.40 18.86
CA ILE A 42 -1.48 -2.08 19.27
C ILE A 42 -0.37 -1.64 18.29
N PRO A 43 0.44 -0.61 18.58
CA PRO A 43 1.17 0.14 17.55
C PRO A 43 2.14 -0.73 16.75
N ILE A 44 2.78 -1.71 17.40
CA ILE A 44 3.71 -2.62 16.72
C ILE A 44 2.96 -3.70 15.94
N ILE A 45 2.05 -4.43 16.60
CA ILE A 45 1.34 -5.56 15.98
C ILE A 45 0.51 -5.07 14.79
N SER A 46 -0.24 -3.99 14.97
CA SER A 46 -1.05 -3.38 13.91
C SER A 46 -0.22 -2.92 12.71
N ASN A 47 1.00 -2.43 12.95
CA ASN A 47 1.91 -1.96 11.90
C ASN A 47 2.58 -3.12 11.17
N ILE A 48 2.92 -4.22 11.86
CA ILE A 48 3.36 -5.47 11.23
C ILE A 48 2.25 -6.01 10.31
N VAL A 49 1.03 -6.15 10.84
CA VAL A 49 -0.12 -6.66 10.08
C VAL A 49 -0.41 -5.78 8.87
N ALA A 50 -0.42 -4.45 9.03
CA ALA A 50 -0.61 -3.51 7.92
C ALA A 50 0.48 -3.66 6.84
N THR A 51 1.74 -3.80 7.25
CA THR A 51 2.87 -3.97 6.32
C THR A 51 2.75 -5.27 5.54
N VAL A 52 2.47 -6.38 6.22
CA VAL A 52 2.27 -7.70 5.59
C VAL A 52 1.08 -7.66 4.64
N ALA A 53 -0.05 -7.09 5.05
CA ALA A 53 -1.25 -6.98 4.22
C ALA A 53 -0.97 -6.22 2.91
N VAL A 54 -0.26 -5.08 2.99
CA VAL A 54 0.13 -4.30 1.80
C VAL A 54 1.05 -5.09 0.87
N MET A 55 2.01 -5.86 1.42
CA MET A 55 2.91 -6.69 0.62
C MET A 55 2.18 -7.85 -0.07
N VAL A 56 1.32 -8.56 0.65
CA VAL A 56 0.49 -9.65 0.12
C VAL A 56 -0.43 -9.13 -0.98
N TYR A 57 -1.11 -8.00 -0.74
CA TYR A 57 -1.95 -7.36 -1.75
C TYR A 57 -1.16 -6.99 -3.00
N ARG A 58 -0.01 -6.31 -2.84
CA ARG A 58 0.85 -5.95 -3.98
C ARG A 58 1.27 -7.17 -4.79
N SER A 59 1.54 -8.31 -4.14
CA SER A 59 1.87 -9.56 -4.82
C SER A 59 0.67 -10.16 -5.55
N SER A 60 -0.51 -10.18 -4.93
CA SER A 60 -1.71 -10.81 -5.48
C SER A 60 -2.32 -10.05 -6.67
N VAL A 61 -2.20 -8.72 -6.70
CA VAL A 61 -2.75 -7.90 -7.79
C VAL A 61 -1.69 -7.44 -8.80
N ARG A 62 -0.45 -7.93 -8.71
CA ARG A 62 0.66 -7.45 -9.56
C ARG A 62 0.40 -7.55 -11.06
N GLN A 63 -0.43 -8.48 -11.52
CA GLN A 63 -0.72 -8.68 -12.94
C GLN A 63 -1.88 -7.81 -13.45
N THR A 64 -2.68 -7.23 -12.55
CA THR A 64 -3.89 -6.46 -12.88
C THR A 64 -3.74 -4.97 -12.63
N LEU A 65 -2.61 -4.55 -12.05
CA LEU A 65 -2.30 -3.16 -11.79
C LEU A 65 -1.90 -2.43 -13.08
N THR A 66 -2.36 -1.19 -13.20
CA THR A 66 -1.84 -0.27 -14.21
C THR A 66 -0.38 0.12 -13.88
N PRO A 67 0.39 0.65 -14.84
CA PRO A 67 1.74 1.19 -14.55
C PRO A 67 1.73 2.23 -13.42
N LEU A 68 0.70 3.08 -13.36
CA LEU A 68 0.48 4.01 -12.25
C LEU A 68 0.11 3.29 -10.95
N GLY A 69 -0.73 2.25 -11.02
CA GLY A 69 -1.09 1.42 -9.87
C GLY A 69 0.12 0.71 -9.23
N HIS A 70 1.07 0.26 -10.05
CA HIS A 70 2.35 -0.28 -9.57
C HIS A 70 3.18 0.74 -8.79
N GLU A 71 3.21 1.99 -9.28
CA GLU A 71 3.90 3.08 -8.59
C GLU A 71 3.23 3.41 -7.26
N VAL A 72 1.91 3.54 -7.25
CA VAL A 72 1.11 3.82 -6.05
C VAL A 72 1.28 2.72 -5.00
N ALA A 73 1.19 1.45 -5.40
CA ALA A 73 1.38 0.31 -4.51
C ALA A 73 2.82 0.23 -3.97
N ARG A 74 3.83 0.56 -4.79
CA ARG A 74 5.23 0.61 -4.34
C ARG A 74 5.45 1.71 -3.30
N ARG A 75 4.89 2.90 -3.53
CA ARG A 75 4.96 4.02 -2.58
C ARG A 75 4.26 3.70 -1.26
N ALA A 76 3.09 3.06 -1.31
CA ALA A 76 2.38 2.59 -0.12
C ALA A 76 3.23 1.58 0.68
N ALA A 77 3.83 0.60 0.00
CA ALA A 77 4.69 -0.40 0.62
C ALA A 77 5.95 0.20 1.26
N ASN A 78 6.64 1.10 0.55
CA ASN A 78 7.81 1.80 1.08
C ASN A 78 7.46 2.65 2.31
N TRP A 79 6.31 3.33 2.29
CA TRP A 79 5.83 4.07 3.45
C TRP A 79 5.53 3.16 4.64
N ARG A 80 4.82 2.03 4.43
CA ARG A 80 4.56 1.04 5.49
C ARG A 80 5.84 0.52 6.12
N LEU A 81 6.82 0.12 5.31
CA LEU A 81 8.12 -0.35 5.80
C LEU A 81 8.86 0.72 6.60
N SER A 82 8.79 1.98 6.17
CA SER A 82 9.41 3.09 6.89
C SER A 82 8.75 3.30 8.25
N LEU A 83 7.42 3.27 8.29
CA LEU A 83 6.64 3.40 9.52
C LEU A 83 6.93 2.25 10.49
N LEU A 84 7.08 1.02 9.98
CA LEU A 84 7.48 -0.13 10.77
C LEU A 84 8.89 0.06 11.36
N LEU A 85 9.85 0.50 10.54
CA LEU A 85 11.21 0.79 11.01
C LEU A 85 11.22 1.86 12.10
N TYR A 86 10.52 2.99 11.88
CA TYR A 86 10.41 4.05 12.89
C TYR A 86 9.77 3.55 14.18
N SER A 87 8.75 2.69 14.08
CA SER A 87 8.08 2.13 15.25
C SER A 87 9.01 1.22 16.06
N VAL A 88 9.77 0.36 15.38
CA VAL A 88 10.74 -0.53 16.04
C VAL A 88 11.86 0.28 16.70
N LEU A 89 12.40 1.29 16.02
CA LEU A 89 13.47 2.13 16.56
C LEU A 89 12.99 2.93 17.77
N LEU A 90 11.87 3.65 17.66
CA LEU A 90 11.35 4.46 18.76
C LEU A 90 10.92 3.62 19.96
N PHE A 91 10.30 2.47 19.72
CA PHE A 91 9.94 1.56 20.81
C PHE A 91 11.18 0.95 21.46
N GLY A 92 12.17 0.50 20.67
CA GLY A 92 13.44 0.00 21.19
C GLY A 92 14.18 1.05 22.02
N THR A 93 14.22 2.30 21.56
CA THR A 93 14.75 3.43 22.34
C THR A 93 13.97 3.65 23.63
N HIS A 94 12.63 3.56 23.62
CA HIS A 94 11.81 3.69 24.82
C HIS A 94 12.14 2.59 25.85
N ILE A 95 12.25 1.33 25.42
CA ILE A 95 12.64 0.22 26.30
C ILE A 95 14.06 0.40 26.84
N LEU A 96 15.00 0.83 26.00
CA LEU A 96 16.36 1.14 26.46
C LEU A 96 16.36 2.23 27.53
N LEU A 97 15.61 3.33 27.32
CA LEU A 97 15.49 4.41 28.30
C LEU A 97 14.84 3.93 29.61
N LEU A 98 13.86 3.03 29.54
CA LEU A 98 13.28 2.43 30.74
C LEU A 98 14.35 1.69 31.54
N PHE A 99 15.13 0.81 30.92
CA PHE A 99 16.17 0.05 31.63
C PHE A 99 17.35 0.92 32.11
N THR A 100 17.71 1.98 31.39
CA THR A 100 18.88 2.80 31.77
C THR A 100 18.57 3.89 32.78
N LEU A 101 17.34 4.42 32.81
CA LEU A 101 16.96 5.57 33.64
C LEU A 101 15.97 5.23 34.76
N ALA A 102 15.20 4.16 34.65
CA ALA A 102 14.21 3.81 35.69
C ALA A 102 14.85 3.11 36.90
N ASP A 103 15.97 2.41 36.73
CA ASP A 103 16.56 1.57 37.79
C ASP A 103 17.56 2.31 38.71
N GLY A 104 18.06 3.48 38.33
CA GLY A 104 19.08 4.19 39.12
C GLY A 104 18.75 5.66 39.32
N GLU A 105 18.08 6.03 40.43
CA GLU A 105 17.80 7.39 40.96
C GLU A 105 17.38 8.50 39.95
N GLY A 106 17.18 8.18 38.66
CA GLY A 106 17.51 9.09 37.56
C GLY A 106 16.33 9.81 36.92
N SER A 107 15.10 9.37 37.17
CA SER A 107 13.91 10.19 36.91
C SER A 107 12.66 9.55 37.52
N THR A 108 12.04 10.21 38.51
CA THR A 108 10.65 9.93 38.92
C THR A 108 9.63 10.59 37.99
N THR A 109 10.11 11.42 37.05
CA THR A 109 9.32 12.20 36.10
C THR A 109 9.13 11.46 34.77
N PHE A 110 8.00 11.70 34.10
CA PHE A 110 7.69 11.09 32.79
C PHE A 110 8.74 11.41 31.71
N PHE A 111 9.42 12.56 31.80
CA PHE A 111 10.52 12.93 30.91
C PHE A 111 11.86 12.64 31.59
N PRO A 112 12.84 12.02 30.90
CA PRO A 112 12.98 11.88 29.43
C PRO A 112 12.39 10.60 28.79
N ILE A 113 11.97 9.62 29.58
CA ILE A 113 11.52 8.29 29.10
C ILE A 113 10.32 8.39 28.14
N GLY A 114 9.42 9.33 28.42
CA GLY A 114 8.18 9.58 27.69
C GLY A 114 8.35 10.25 26.32
N ILE A 115 9.54 10.78 25.99
CA ILE A 115 9.78 11.41 24.68
C ILE A 115 9.60 10.39 23.56
N ALA A 116 10.22 9.22 23.70
CA ALA A 116 10.21 8.19 22.67
C ALA A 116 8.78 7.68 22.37
N ILE A 117 7.96 7.45 23.41
CA ILE A 117 6.57 7.02 23.22
C ILE A 117 5.68 8.14 22.65
N THR A 118 5.93 9.39 23.02
CA THR A 118 5.20 10.55 22.47
C THR A 118 5.52 10.75 21.00
N VAL A 119 6.80 10.66 20.61
CA VAL A 119 7.22 10.72 19.20
C VAL A 119 6.65 9.54 18.42
N LEU A 120 6.63 8.33 18.99
CA LEU A 120 5.99 7.17 18.37
C LEU A 120 4.51 7.44 18.05
N PHE A 121 3.78 8.02 19.00
CA PHE A 121 2.38 8.39 18.80
C PHE A 121 2.21 9.42 17.68
N LEU A 122 3.01 10.50 17.69
CA LEU A 122 2.96 11.53 16.64
C LEU A 122 3.28 10.98 15.25
N VAL A 123 4.31 10.13 15.13
CA VAL A 123 4.66 9.47 13.86
C VAL A 123 3.55 8.55 13.38
N SER A 124 2.86 7.88 14.30
CA SER A 124 1.72 7.01 13.99
C SER A 124 0.53 7.82 13.45
N VAL A 125 0.22 8.96 14.08
CA VAL A 125 -0.81 9.90 13.61
C VAL A 125 -0.46 10.48 12.24
N TYR A 126 0.78 10.94 12.05
CA TYR A 126 1.25 11.42 10.75
C TYR A 126 1.11 10.34 9.67
N GLY A 127 1.51 9.11 10.00
CA GLY A 127 1.36 7.98 9.10
C GLY A 127 -0.08 7.66 8.77
N LEU A 128 -0.99 7.73 9.74
CA LEU A 128 -2.43 7.59 9.51
C LEU A 128 -2.95 8.64 8.52
N VAL A 129 -2.65 9.92 8.76
CA VAL A 129 -3.08 11.02 7.87
C VAL A 129 -2.55 10.83 6.46
N LEU A 130 -1.25 10.52 6.31
CA LEU A 130 -0.66 10.22 5.01
C LEU A 130 -1.35 9.05 4.30
N THR A 131 -1.78 8.04 5.07
CA THR A 131 -2.51 6.87 4.56
C THR A 131 -3.81 7.28 3.89
N VAL A 132 -4.60 8.07 4.60
CA VAL A 132 -5.93 8.52 4.17
C VAL A 132 -5.79 9.43 2.96
N VAL A 133 -4.93 10.46 3.03
CA VAL A 133 -4.72 11.42 1.94
C VAL A 133 -4.23 10.71 0.68
N SER A 134 -3.31 9.75 0.82
CA SER A 134 -2.77 9.01 -0.31
C SER A 134 -3.78 8.02 -0.89
N GLY A 135 -4.60 7.36 -0.06
CA GLY A 135 -5.70 6.51 -0.51
C GLY A 135 -6.74 7.29 -1.32
N LEU A 136 -7.10 8.48 -0.86
CA LEU A 136 -8.01 9.38 -1.58
C LEU A 136 -7.42 9.87 -2.91
N ARG A 137 -6.14 10.26 -2.93
CA ARG A 137 -5.44 10.66 -4.17
C ARG A 137 -5.32 9.50 -5.17
N ALA A 138 -5.01 8.29 -4.70
CA ALA A 138 -4.96 7.10 -5.53
C ALA A 138 -6.32 6.75 -6.13
N ASN A 139 -7.42 6.92 -5.39
CA ASN A 139 -8.78 6.76 -5.91
C ASN A 139 -9.10 7.76 -7.04
N GLN A 140 -8.49 8.96 -7.03
CA GLN A 140 -8.60 9.96 -8.09
C GLN A 140 -7.63 9.74 -9.26
N GLY A 141 -6.88 8.63 -9.27
CA GLY A 141 -5.86 8.37 -10.31
C GLY A 141 -4.62 9.26 -10.20
N ARG A 142 -4.42 9.94 -9.06
CA ARG A 142 -3.26 10.81 -8.83
C ARG A 142 -2.13 10.06 -8.14
N LEU A 143 -0.90 10.47 -8.44
CA LEU A 143 0.28 9.95 -7.74
C LEU A 143 0.24 10.31 -6.25
N THR A 144 0.64 9.35 -5.42
CA THR A 144 0.59 9.50 -3.97
C THR A 144 1.88 10.12 -3.43
N PRO A 145 1.78 11.11 -2.53
CA PRO A 145 2.95 11.65 -1.84
C PRO A 145 3.37 10.67 -0.73
N ALA A 146 4.54 10.05 -0.87
CA ALA A 146 5.15 9.24 0.19
C ALA A 146 6.30 10.03 0.85
N ILE A 147 5.96 11.20 1.42
CA ILE A 147 6.93 12.13 2.00
C ILE A 147 7.52 11.51 3.27
N GLY A 148 8.84 11.34 3.29
CA GLY A 148 9.56 10.68 4.38
C GLY A 148 9.63 9.15 4.25
N ALA A 149 9.15 8.55 3.16
CA ALA A 149 9.33 7.12 2.93
C ALA A 149 10.76 6.80 2.46
N ILE A 150 11.42 5.86 3.13
CA ILE A 150 12.68 5.26 2.68
C ILE A 150 12.36 4.32 1.50
N PRO A 151 13.06 4.43 0.35
CA PRO A 151 12.77 3.65 -0.85
C PRO A 151 13.36 2.23 -0.77
N PHE A 152 12.75 1.35 0.03
CA PHE A 152 13.15 -0.06 0.14
C PHE A 152 12.94 -0.82 -1.18
N ILE A 153 11.79 -0.63 -1.82
CA ILE A 153 11.47 -1.24 -3.10
C ILE A 153 11.79 -0.25 -4.23
N ARG A 154 12.77 -0.62 -5.05
CA ARG A 154 13.22 0.16 -6.21
C ARG A 154 12.39 -0.17 -7.47
N ARG A 155 12.41 0.74 -8.44
CA ARG A 155 11.79 0.54 -9.75
C ARG A 155 12.78 -0.26 -10.60
N THR A 156 12.44 -1.48 -11.00
CA THR A 156 13.26 -2.23 -11.96
C THR A 156 13.07 -1.59 -13.33
N VAL A 157 14.10 -0.93 -13.84
CA VAL A 157 14.11 -0.48 -15.24
C VAL A 157 14.53 -1.70 -16.05
N SER A 158 13.58 -2.34 -16.72
CA SER A 158 13.91 -3.35 -17.72
C SER A 158 14.56 -2.61 -18.89
N TYR A 159 15.89 -2.68 -18.99
CA TYR A 159 16.57 -2.35 -20.24
C TYR A 159 16.08 -3.36 -21.28
N ALA A 160 15.26 -2.91 -22.23
CA ALA A 160 15.05 -3.68 -23.45
C ALA A 160 16.43 -3.76 -24.15
N PRO A 161 16.92 -4.97 -24.50
CA PRO A 161 18.12 -5.07 -25.30
C PRO A 161 17.87 -4.34 -26.61
N ALA A 162 18.74 -3.39 -26.94
CA ALA A 162 18.76 -2.79 -28.27
C ALA A 162 19.11 -3.92 -29.24
N HIS A 163 18.10 -4.45 -29.92
CA HIS A 163 18.30 -5.37 -31.03
C HIS A 163 18.95 -4.56 -32.16
N GLY A 164 20.24 -4.77 -32.36
CA GLY A 164 20.97 -4.44 -33.58
C GLY A 164 20.95 -5.63 -34.53
#